data_AF-A0A2D9XWK8-F1
#
_entry.id   AF-A0A2D9XWK8-F1
#
_cell.length_a   1.000
_cell.length_b   1.000
_cell.length_c   1.000
_cell.angle_alpha   90.00
_cell.angle_beta   90.00
_cell.angle_gamma   90.00
#
_symmetry.space_group_name_H-M   'P 1'
#
loop_
_entity.id
_entity.type
_entity.pdbx_description
1 polymer ?
#
loop_
_entity_poly.entity_id
_entity_poly.type
_entity_poly.pdbx_seq_one_letter_code
_entity_poly.pdbx_strand_id
1 'polypeptide(L)'
;MKKIASFLPDNIINKSLLIKNLNQFIIENFPKSIIAGIEVINVKDNVVIMGCKNSSLATILKFERNRYLEILQKNSFSRVTDLKIVINN
;
A
#
# COMPACT_ATOMS: atom_id res chain seq x y z
N MET A 1 -13.97 22.28 30.63
CA MET A 1 -12.73 21.60 30.20
C MET A 1 -12.69 21.57 28.68
N LYS A 2 -11.71 22.23 28.05
CA LYS A 2 -11.55 22.26 26.59
C LYS A 2 -11.03 20.90 26.11
N LYS A 3 -11.90 20.07 25.51
CA LYS A 3 -11.48 18.86 24.79
C LYS A 3 -10.77 19.32 23.53
N ILE A 4 -9.44 19.17 23.51
CA ILE A 4 -8.63 19.33 22.31
C ILE A 4 -8.92 18.11 21.45
N ALA A 5 -10.03 18.14 20.70
CA ALA A 5 -10.23 17.22 19.60
C ALA A 5 -9.21 17.60 18.54
N SER A 6 -8.15 16.80 18.46
CA SER A 6 -7.02 16.97 17.57
C SER A 6 -7.48 17.31 16.14
N PHE A 7 -7.01 18.44 15.65
CA PHE A 7 -7.17 18.95 14.27
C PHE A 7 -6.46 18.04 13.26
N LEU A 8 -6.98 16.83 13.03
CA LEU A 8 -6.56 16.01 11.91
C LEU A 8 -7.53 16.27 10.76
N PRO A 9 -7.08 16.87 9.65
CA PRO A 9 -7.91 17.08 8.48
C PRO A 9 -8.47 15.75 7.98
N ASP A 10 -9.75 15.71 7.59
CA ASP A 10 -10.44 14.52 7.09
C ASP A 10 -9.65 13.80 5.98
N ASN A 11 -8.95 14.56 5.14
CA ASN A 11 -8.10 14.05 4.07
C ASN A 11 -6.94 13.17 4.59
N ILE A 12 -6.37 13.49 5.76
CA ILE A 12 -5.29 12.70 6.39
C ILE A 12 -5.86 11.42 6.98
N ILE A 13 -7.04 11.49 7.62
CA ILE A 13 -7.73 10.34 8.21
C ILE A 13 -8.13 9.34 7.11
N ASN A 14 -8.69 9.83 6.00
CA ASN A 14 -9.08 9.01 4.87
C ASN A 14 -7.87 8.30 4.23
N LYS A 15 -6.74 8.99 4.13
CA LYS A 15 -5.53 8.43 3.55
C LYS A 15 -4.89 7.36 4.44
N SER A 16 -4.80 7.58 5.75
CA SER A 16 -4.22 6.59 6.67
C SER A 16 -5.09 5.33 6.73
N LEU A 17 -6.42 5.48 6.73
CA LEU A 17 -7.35 4.36 6.67
C LEU A 17 -7.23 3.58 5.36
N LEU A 18 -7.11 4.28 4.22
CA LEU A 18 -6.89 3.65 2.92
C LEU A 18 -5.59 2.81 2.91
N ILE A 19 -4.49 3.38 3.39
CA ILE A 19 -3.20 2.67 3.50
C ILE A 19 -3.34 1.44 4.39
N LYS A 20 -4.03 1.55 5.53
CA LYS A 20 -4.27 0.41 6.43
C LYS A 20 -5.08 -0.70 5.76
N ASN A 21 -6.15 -0.35 5.06
CA ASN A 21 -7.00 -1.30 4.35
C ASN A 21 -6.25 -2.01 3.22
N LEU A 22 -5.43 -1.26 2.45
CA LEU A 22 -4.61 -1.85 1.40
C LEU A 22 -3.53 -2.80 1.96
N ASN A 23 -2.88 -2.43 3.08
CA ASN A 23 -1.94 -3.33 3.75
C ASN A 23 -2.62 -4.62 4.23
N GLN A 24 -3.82 -4.54 4.80
CA GLN A 24 -4.58 -5.71 5.21
C GLN A 24 -4.94 -6.59 4.01
N PHE A 25 -5.40 -5.99 2.91
CA PHE A 25 -5.72 -6.71 1.69
C PHE A 25 -4.50 -7.41 1.08
N ILE A 26 -3.32 -6.79 1.12
CA ILE A 26 -2.06 -7.41 0.69
C ILE A 26 -1.77 -8.65 1.53
N ILE A 27 -1.88 -8.57 2.86
CA ILE A 27 -1.64 -9.69 3.77
C ILE A 27 -2.53 -10.90 3.41
N GLU A 28 -3.77 -10.64 3.01
CA GLU A 28 -4.75 -11.67 2.67
C GLU A 28 -4.57 -12.27 1.26
N ASN A 29 -4.06 -11.50 0.30
CA ASN A 29 -4.09 -11.86 -1.12
C ASN A 29 -2.71 -12.07 -1.76
N PHE A 30 -1.62 -11.61 -1.15
CA PHE A 30 -0.27 -11.77 -1.70
C PHE A 30 0.38 -13.08 -1.19
N PRO A 31 1.38 -13.62 -1.92
CA PRO A 31 2.16 -14.77 -1.45
C PRO A 31 2.81 -14.52 -0.08
N LYS A 32 2.69 -15.48 0.84
CA LYS A 32 3.26 -15.38 2.19
C LYS A 32 4.78 -15.15 2.21
N SER A 33 5.48 -15.57 1.15
CA SER A 33 6.93 -15.37 1.00
C SER A 33 7.34 -13.90 0.86
N ILE A 34 6.43 -13.01 0.44
CA ILE A 34 6.75 -11.61 0.16
C ILE A 34 6.13 -10.63 1.17
N ILE A 35 4.98 -10.97 1.78
CA ILE A 35 4.22 -10.04 2.64
C ILE A 35 5.04 -9.48 3.81
N ALA A 36 5.95 -10.26 4.38
CA ALA A 36 6.76 -9.82 5.53
C ALA A 36 7.79 -8.73 5.17
N GLY A 37 8.05 -8.54 3.88
CA GLY A 37 9.05 -7.61 3.38
C GLY A 37 8.48 -6.39 2.65
N ILE A 38 7.15 -6.24 2.61
CA ILE A 38 6.48 -5.19 1.84
C ILE A 38 5.46 -4.45 2.69
N GLU A 39 5.22 -3.19 2.35
CA GLU A 39 4.15 -2.38 2.94
C GLU A 39 3.72 -1.30 1.94
N VAL A 40 2.45 -0.90 2.00
CA VAL A 40 1.98 0.30 1.33
C VAL A 40 2.41 1.49 2.15
N ILE A 41 3.30 2.31 1.60
CA ILE A 41 3.78 3.53 2.28
C ILE A 41 2.96 4.76 1.89
N ASN A 42 2.36 4.75 0.70
CA ASN A 42 1.64 5.91 0.19
C ASN A 42 0.69 5.51 -0.95
N VAL A 43 -0.35 6.31 -1.15
CA VAL A 43 -1.23 6.28 -2.32
C VAL A 43 -1.34 7.69 -2.85
N LYS A 44 -1.07 7.86 -4.14
CA LYS A 44 -1.14 9.16 -4.82
C LYS A 44 -1.66 8.97 -6.25
N ASP A 45 -2.69 9.71 -6.64
CA ASP A 45 -3.23 9.70 -8.01
C ASP A 45 -3.56 8.28 -8.52
N ASN A 46 -4.19 7.45 -7.67
CA ASN A 46 -4.50 6.03 -7.94
C ASN A 46 -3.27 5.11 -8.13
N VAL A 47 -2.07 5.61 -7.82
CA VAL A 47 -0.82 4.86 -7.79
C VAL A 47 -0.55 4.41 -6.35
N VAL A 48 -0.44 3.09 -6.17
CA VAL A 48 0.01 2.51 -4.90
C VAL A 48 1.53 2.53 -4.88
N ILE A 49 2.11 3.11 -3.83
CA ILE A 49 3.55 3.11 -3.60
C ILE A 49 3.83 2.07 -2.51
N MET A 50 4.54 1.01 -2.90
CA MET A 50 4.91 -0.11 -2.05
C MET A 50 6.39 0.00 -1.66
N GLY A 51 6.64 0.07 -0.37
CA GLY A 51 7.97 -0.04 0.23
C GLY A 51 8.39 -1.51 0.34
N CYS A 52 9.67 -1.77 0.12
CA CYS A 52 10.29 -3.09 0.20
C CYS A 52 11.53 -3.05 1.08
N LYS A 53 11.70 -4.05 1.95
CA LYS A 53 12.85 -4.14 2.88
C LYS A 53 14.19 -4.43 2.23
N ASN A 54 14.21 -4.98 1.00
CA ASN A 54 15.45 -5.29 0.31
C ASN A 54 15.30 -5.24 -1.22
N SER A 55 16.44 -5.16 -1.91
CA SER A 55 16.52 -5.07 -3.37
C SER A 55 16.03 -6.32 -4.09
N SER A 56 16.31 -7.51 -3.56
CA SER A 56 15.86 -8.79 -4.16
C SER A 56 14.34 -8.85 -4.26
N LEU A 57 13.64 -8.46 -3.20
CA LEU A 57 12.19 -8.43 -3.15
C LEU A 57 11.62 -7.35 -4.07
N ALA A 58 12.25 -6.17 -4.09
CA ALA A 58 11.87 -5.11 -5.02
C ALA A 58 12.00 -5.56 -6.49
N THR A 59 13.02 -6.36 -6.82
CA THR A 59 13.21 -6.93 -8.16
C THR A 59 12.09 -7.92 -8.51
N ILE A 60 11.72 -8.82 -7.60
CA ILE A 60 10.62 -9.77 -7.80
C ILE A 60 9.31 -9.03 -8.07
N LEU A 61 8.97 -8.05 -7.22
CA LEU A 61 7.74 -7.27 -7.38
C LEU A 61 7.71 -6.44 -8.66
N LYS A 62 8.86 -5.92 -9.10
CA LYS A 62 8.96 -5.19 -10.38
C LYS A 62 8.81 -6.13 -11.57
N PHE A 63 9.38 -7.34 -11.49
CA PHE A 63 9.29 -8.34 -12.54
C PHE A 63 7.84 -8.85 -12.69
N GLU A 64 7.17 -9.18 -11.58
CA GLU A 64 5.77 -9.61 -11.57
C GLU A 64 4.79 -8.46 -11.32
N ARG A 65 5.15 -7.21 -11.64
CA ARG A 65 4.38 -6.02 -11.29
C ARG A 65 2.91 -6.11 -11.72
N ASN A 66 2.66 -6.59 -12.94
CA ASN A 66 1.30 -6.66 -13.48
C ASN A 66 0.44 -7.64 -12.68
N ARG A 67 0.98 -8.79 -12.27
CA ARG A 67 0.29 -9.75 -11.41
C ARG A 67 -0.14 -9.12 -10.09
N TYR A 68 0.76 -8.40 -9.44
CA TYR A 68 0.46 -7.72 -8.17
C TYR A 68 -0.50 -6.55 -8.35
N LEU A 69 -0.40 -5.81 -9.46
CA LEU A 69 -1.34 -4.76 -9.81
C LEU A 69 -2.76 -5.31 -10.06
N GLU A 70 -2.90 -6.42 -10.77
CA GLU A 70 -4.19 -7.09 -10.99
C GLU A 70 -4.83 -7.57 -9.69
N ILE A 71 -4.02 -8.07 -8.74
CA ILE A 71 -4.51 -8.42 -7.40
C ILE A 71 -5.00 -7.15 -6.70
N LEU A 72 -4.20 -6.08 -6.69
CA LEU A 72 -4.59 -4.80 -6.09
C LEU A 72 -5.86 -4.23 -6.72
N GLN A 73 -6.05 -4.33 -8.04
CA GLN A 73 -7.24 -3.83 -8.73
C GLN A 73 -8.55 -4.50 -8.31
N LYS A 74 -8.50 -5.66 -7.65
CA LYS A 74 -9.67 -6.34 -7.09
C LYS A 74 -10.11 -5.79 -5.73
N ASN A 75 -9.37 -4.84 -5.16
CA ASN A 75 -9.75 -4.20 -3.90
C ASN A 75 -11.02 -3.33 -4.07
N SER A 76 -11.81 -3.19 -3.01
CA SER A 76 -13.02 -2.35 -2.98
C SER A 76 -12.82 -0.95 -2.41
N PHE A 77 -11.60 -0.61 -1.96
CA PHE A 77 -11.31 0.64 -1.24
C PHE A 77 -10.98 1.80 -2.17
N SER A 78 -10.31 1.52 -3.29
CA SER A 78 -9.84 2.53 -4.22
C SER A 78 -9.57 1.98 -5.61
N ARG A 79 -9.69 2.83 -6.63
CA ARG A 79 -9.19 2.52 -7.97
C ARG A 79 -7.67 2.54 -7.95
N VAL A 80 -7.05 1.46 -8.39
CA VAL A 80 -5.59 1.35 -8.54
C VAL A 80 -5.25 1.24 -10.01
N THR A 81 -4.48 2.20 -10.54
CA THR A 81 -4.07 2.22 -11.95
C THR A 81 -2.61 1.83 -12.14
N ASP A 82 -1.80 1.96 -11.09
CA ASP A 82 -0.38 1.68 -11.15
C ASP A 82 0.14 1.22 -9.76
N LEU A 83 1.24 0.47 -9.78
CA LEU A 83 2.01 0.02 -8.64
C LEU A 83 3.47 0.47 -8.82
N LYS A 84 3.93 1.33 -7.92
CA LYS A 84 5.32 1.77 -7.83
C LYS A 84 6.02 1.06 -6.67
N ILE A 85 7.19 0.50 -6.93
CA ILE A 85 7.99 -0.23 -5.95
C ILE A 85 9.22 0.59 -5.58
N VAL A 86 9.41 0.86 -4.28
CA VAL A 86 10.58 1.56 -3.73
C VAL A 86 11.26 0.70 -2.66
N ILE A 87 12.58 0.80 -2.57
CA ILE A 87 13.32 0.23 -1.45
C ILE A 87 13.15 1.18 -0.27
N ASN A 88 12.64 0.66 0.85
CA ASN A 88 12.43 1.39 2.09
C ASN A 88 13.23 0.64 3.17
N ASN A 89 14.45 1.14 3.42
CA ASN A 89 15.37 0.59 4.43
C ASN A 89 15.22 1.35 5.75
#